data_AF-A0A931XU17-F1
#
_entry.id   AF-A0A931XU17-F1
#
_cell.length_a   1.000
_cell.length_b   1.000
_cell.length_c   1.000
_cell.angle_alpha   90.00
_cell.angle_beta   90.00
_cell.angle_gamma   90.00
#
_symmetry.space_group_name_H-M   'P 1'
#
loop_
_entity.id
_entity.type
_entity.pdbx_description
1 polymer ?
#
loop_
_entity_poly.entity_id
_entity_poly.type
_entity_poly.pdbx_seq_one_letter_code
_entity_poly.pdbx_strand_id
1 'polypeptide(L)'
;MRRALERGRWNLAARRAQEVVELVVKGLLNEMGVEYPRTHDPAPVLAETIRQRHLEADPAFLDWLSGLSGRLAEIRGPAFYHEIEIGEAEARAAVDAADRVLRFGRDFLLRLRKGR
;
A
#
# COMPACT_ATOMS: atom_id res chain seq x y z
N MET A 1 5.91 -10.92 -2.39
CA MET A 1 4.53 -11.31 -2.78
C MET A 1 4.49 -12.37 -3.89
N ARG A 2 5.04 -12.13 -5.10
CA ARG A 2 4.98 -13.06 -6.25
C ARG A 2 5.39 -14.53 -5.97
N ARG A 3 6.55 -14.74 -5.34
CA ARG A 3 7.03 -16.07 -4.95
C ARG A 3 6.09 -16.85 -4.03
N ALA A 4 5.27 -16.17 -3.23
CA ALA A 4 4.29 -16.83 -2.37
C ALA A 4 3.05 -17.23 -3.17
N LEU A 5 2.63 -16.34 -4.08
CA LEU A 5 1.54 -16.55 -5.03
C LEU A 5 1.83 -17.74 -5.96
N GLU A 6 3.04 -17.82 -6.52
CA GLU A 6 3.50 -18.95 -7.35
C GLU A 6 3.50 -20.30 -6.60
N ARG A 7 3.64 -20.27 -5.27
CA ARG A 7 3.69 -21.46 -4.42
C ARG A 7 2.34 -21.81 -3.78
N GLY A 8 1.25 -21.18 -4.20
CA GLY A 8 -0.08 -21.39 -3.61
C GLY A 8 -0.22 -20.92 -2.16
N ARG A 9 0.68 -20.04 -1.69
CA ARG A 9 0.65 -19.52 -0.31
C ARG A 9 -0.13 -18.21 -0.28
N TRP A 10 -1.44 -18.29 -0.43
CA TRP A 10 -2.34 -17.15 -0.65
C TRP A 10 -2.36 -16.14 0.49
N ASN A 11 -2.55 -16.59 1.74
CA ASN A 11 -2.49 -15.72 2.93
C ASN A 11 -1.15 -14.97 3.01
N LEU A 12 -0.04 -15.67 2.76
CA LEU A 12 1.30 -15.07 2.76
C LEU A 12 1.50 -14.08 1.61
N ALA A 13 0.92 -14.35 0.44
CA ALA A 13 0.97 -13.43 -0.69
C ALA A 13 0.22 -12.14 -0.39
N ALA A 14 -0.99 -12.22 0.15
CA ALA A 14 -1.81 -11.07 0.56
C ALA A 14 -1.15 -10.26 1.68
N ARG A 15 -0.61 -10.94 2.71
CA ARG A 15 0.15 -10.26 3.77
C ARG A 15 1.35 -9.49 3.21
N ARG A 16 2.15 -10.11 2.34
CA ARG A 16 3.30 -9.43 1.73
C ARG A 16 2.89 -8.29 0.81
N ALA A 17 1.71 -8.35 0.20
CA ALA A 17 1.16 -7.24 -0.57
C ALA A 17 0.81 -6.05 0.35
N GLN A 18 0.16 -6.33 1.49
CA GLN A 18 -0.09 -5.31 2.52
C GLN A 18 1.20 -4.65 3.01
N GLU A 19 2.23 -5.44 3.34
CA GLU A 19 3.52 -4.91 3.80
C GLU A 19 4.19 -3.98 2.76
N VAL A 20 4.06 -4.31 1.46
CA VAL A 20 4.56 -3.45 0.38
C VAL A 20 3.80 -2.13 0.32
N VAL A 21 2.46 -2.16 0.38
CA VAL A 21 1.63 -0.95 0.37
C VAL A 21 2.00 -0.05 1.56
N GLU A 22 2.07 -0.63 2.77
CA GLU A 22 2.41 0.10 3.99
C GLU A 22 3.80 0.75 3.90
N LEU A 23 4.82 0.00 3.47
CA LEU A 23 6.20 0.51 3.37
C LEU A 23 6.36 1.58 2.30
N VAL A 24 5.70 1.43 1.14
CA VAL A 24 5.73 2.47 0.10
C VAL A 24 5.12 3.77 0.62
N VAL A 25 3.96 3.69 1.26
CA VAL A 25 3.28 4.86 1.83
C VAL A 25 4.13 5.53 2.91
N LYS A 26 4.66 4.75 3.87
CA LYS A 26 5.55 5.28 4.92
C LYS A 26 6.81 5.91 4.34
N GLY A 27 7.39 5.30 3.30
CA GLY A 27 8.55 5.85 2.59
C GLY A 27 8.27 7.21 1.95
N LEU A 28 7.11 7.37 1.31
CA LEU A 28 6.70 8.66 0.73
C LEU A 28 6.44 9.73 1.79
N LEU A 29 5.74 9.38 2.88
CA LEU A 29 5.52 10.30 4.02
C LEU A 29 6.86 10.77 4.60
N ASN A 30 7.78 9.83 4.82
CA ASN A 30 9.12 10.14 5.32
C ASN A 30 9.89 11.05 4.35
N GLU A 31 9.85 10.77 3.04
CA GLU A 31 10.47 11.64 2.04
C GLU A 31 9.87 13.05 2.11
N MET A 32 8.56 13.20 2.33
CA MET A 32 7.88 14.48 2.47
C MET A 32 8.13 15.17 3.83
N GLY A 33 8.93 14.60 4.71
CA GLY A 33 9.20 15.13 6.05
C GLY A 33 7.98 15.05 6.97
N VAL A 34 7.06 14.11 6.72
CA VAL A 34 5.89 13.85 7.57
C VAL A 34 6.17 12.61 8.41
N GLU A 35 6.02 12.75 9.73
CA GLU A 35 6.03 11.60 10.63
C GLU A 35 4.81 10.72 10.33
N TYR A 36 5.05 9.48 9.92
CA TYR A 36 3.97 8.56 9.62
C TYR A 36 3.30 8.06 10.91
N PRO A 37 1.98 7.78 10.89
CA PRO A 37 1.30 7.26 12.06
C PRO A 37 1.85 5.88 12.44
N ARG A 38 1.86 5.57 13.75
CA ARG A 38 2.21 4.24 14.28
C ARG A 38 1.06 3.23 14.09
N THR A 39 0.50 3.19 12.88
CA THR A 39 -0.60 2.33 12.46
C THR A 39 -0.19 1.49 11.23
N HIS A 40 -1.01 0.48 10.92
CA HIS A 40 -0.88 -0.36 9.72
C HIS A 40 -1.69 0.17 8.52
N ASP A 41 -2.40 1.28 8.68
CA ASP A 41 -3.10 1.99 7.61
C ASP A 41 -2.63 3.46 7.52
N PRO A 42 -1.47 3.71 6.88
CA PRO A 42 -0.93 5.06 6.74
C PRO A 42 -1.43 5.82 5.50
N ALA A 43 -2.17 5.17 4.59
CA ALA A 43 -2.56 5.76 3.31
C ALA A 43 -3.46 7.00 3.43
N PRO A 44 -4.43 7.08 4.37
CA PRO A 44 -5.22 8.29 4.56
C PRO A 44 -4.36 9.53 4.85
N VAL A 45 -3.28 9.37 5.64
CA VAL A 45 -2.36 10.47 5.96
C VAL A 45 -1.59 10.92 4.72
N LEU A 46 -1.17 9.99 3.86
CA LEU A 46 -0.52 10.32 2.60
C LEU A 46 -1.46 11.08 1.67
N ALA A 47 -2.68 10.59 1.48
CA ALA A 47 -3.68 11.24 0.63
C ALA A 47 -3.98 12.67 1.12
N GLU A 48 -4.18 12.84 2.43
CA GLU A 48 -4.41 14.16 3.02
C GLU A 48 -3.19 15.08 2.83
N THR A 49 -1.98 14.58 3.08
CA THR A 49 -0.77 15.39 2.91
C THR A 49 -0.57 15.83 1.46
N ILE A 50 -0.83 14.95 0.48
CA ILE A 50 -0.75 15.26 -0.94
C ILE A 50 -1.74 16.39 -1.30
N ARG A 51 -2.98 16.30 -0.80
CA ARG A 51 -4.02 17.32 -1.02
C ARG A 51 -3.65 18.67 -0.39
N GLN A 52 -3.26 18.67 0.89
CA GLN A 52 -2.90 19.88 1.63
C GLN A 52 -1.70 20.62 1.01
N ARG A 53 -0.75 19.88 0.44
CA ARG A 53 0.43 20.44 -0.21
C ARG A 53 0.25 20.70 -1.71
N HIS A 54 -0.96 20.49 -2.23
CA HIS A 54 -1.29 20.64 -3.66
C HIS A 54 -0.33 19.88 -4.60
N LEU A 55 0.12 18.69 -4.18
CA LEU A 55 1.00 17.85 -4.97
C LEU A 55 0.20 17.12 -6.04
N GLU A 56 0.73 17.07 -7.26
CA GLU A 56 0.04 16.46 -8.39
C GLU A 56 -0.10 14.93 -8.22
N ALA A 57 -1.32 14.46 -8.01
CA ALA A 57 -1.69 13.07 -8.04
C ALA A 57 -3.17 12.94 -8.43
N ASP A 58 -3.52 11.83 -9.08
CA ASP A 58 -4.92 11.53 -9.42
C ASP A 58 -5.75 11.33 -8.13
N PRO A 59 -6.77 12.17 -7.86
CA PRO A 59 -7.60 12.04 -6.66
C PRO A 59 -8.28 10.68 -6.54
N ALA A 60 -8.75 10.11 -7.66
CA ALA A 60 -9.43 8.81 -7.66
C ALA A 60 -8.47 7.68 -7.27
N PHE A 61 -7.19 7.81 -7.66
CA PHE A 61 -6.15 6.89 -7.22
C PHE A 61 -5.87 7.00 -5.72
N LEU A 62 -5.87 8.21 -5.15
CA LEU A 62 -5.65 8.41 -3.70
C LEU A 62 -6.78 7.83 -2.85
N ASP A 63 -8.03 7.97 -3.31
CA ASP A 63 -9.18 7.37 -2.65
C ASP A 63 -9.13 5.84 -2.74
N TRP A 64 -8.80 5.30 -3.92
CA TRP A 64 -8.58 3.88 -4.11
C TRP A 64 -7.45 3.32 -3.23
N LEU A 65 -6.32 4.03 -3.13
CA LEU A 65 -5.19 3.65 -2.30
C LEU A 65 -5.57 3.61 -0.81
N SER A 66 -6.34 4.59 -0.35
CA SER A 66 -6.82 4.65 1.04
C SER A 66 -7.72 3.46 1.36
N GLY A 67 -8.71 3.17 0.50
CA GLY A 67 -9.59 2.01 0.67
C GLY A 67 -8.84 0.67 0.58
N LEU A 68 -7.86 0.56 -0.33
CA LEU A 68 -7.00 -0.62 -0.45
C LEU A 68 -6.19 -0.85 0.83
N SER A 69 -5.52 0.19 1.33
CA SER A 69 -4.66 0.14 2.51
C SER A 69 -5.45 -0.27 3.75
N GLY A 70 -6.61 0.34 3.99
CA GLY A 70 -7.50 -0.01 5.10
C GLY A 70 -7.93 -1.48 5.05
N ARG A 71 -8.49 -1.92 3.92
CA ARG A 71 -8.91 -3.32 3.74
C ARG A 71 -7.77 -4.32 3.96
N LEU A 72 -6.58 -4.03 3.42
CA LEU A 72 -5.42 -4.90 3.60
C LEU A 72 -4.93 -4.93 5.05
N ALA A 73 -4.97 -3.78 5.75
CA ALA A 73 -4.60 -3.67 7.15
C ALA A 73 -5.54 -4.47 8.06
N GLU A 74 -6.86 -4.45 7.79
CA GLU A 74 -7.87 -5.22 8.51
C GLU A 74 -7.61 -6.73 8.42
N ILE A 75 -7.37 -7.24 7.22
CA ILE A 75 -7.16 -8.69 6.99
C ILE A 75 -5.76 -9.16 7.39
N ARG A 76 -4.81 -8.25 7.67
CA ARG A 76 -3.40 -8.57 7.95
C ARG A 76 -3.23 -9.54 9.12
N GLY A 77 -3.86 -9.23 10.25
CA GLY A 77 -3.79 -10.05 11.47
C GLY A 77 -4.46 -11.40 11.26
N PRO A 78 -5.75 -11.43 10.90
CA PRO A 78 -6.49 -12.67 10.67
C PRO A 78 -5.83 -13.58 9.63
N ALA A 79 -5.34 -13.04 8.51
CA ALA A 79 -4.67 -13.84 7.49
C ALA A 79 -3.34 -14.44 7.97
N PHE A 80 -2.63 -13.75 8.88
CA PHE A 80 -1.37 -14.24 9.44
C PHE A 80 -1.57 -15.34 10.48
N TYR A 81 -2.56 -15.18 11.35
CA TYR A 81 -2.91 -16.19 12.35
C TYR A 81 -3.77 -17.32 11.78
N HIS A 82 -4.03 -17.31 10.46
CA HIS A 82 -4.86 -18.30 9.76
C HIS A 82 -6.30 -18.38 10.31
N GLU A 83 -6.81 -17.26 10.82
CA GLU A 83 -8.20 -17.10 11.25
C GLU A 83 -9.15 -16.91 10.05
N ILE A 84 -8.59 -16.45 8.92
CA ILE A 84 -9.27 -16.39 7.63
C ILE A 84 -8.42 -17.08 6.55
N GLU A 85 -9.10 -17.61 5.54
CA GLU A 85 -8.47 -18.09 4.31
C GLU A 85 -8.65 -17.07 3.20
N ILE A 86 -7.53 -16.72 2.56
CA ILE A 86 -7.51 -15.87 1.36
C ILE A 86 -7.49 -16.79 0.14
N GLY A 87 -8.42 -16.57 -0.79
CA GLY A 87 -8.45 -17.32 -2.05
C GLY A 87 -7.35 -16.91 -3.02
N GLU A 88 -7.08 -17.74 -4.04
CA GLU A 88 -6.10 -17.39 -5.08
C GLU A 88 -6.42 -16.06 -5.77
N ALA A 89 -7.68 -15.84 -6.15
CA ALA A 89 -8.11 -14.63 -6.86
C ALA A 89 -7.89 -13.37 -6.01
N GLU A 90 -8.18 -13.45 -4.71
CA GLU A 90 -7.98 -12.34 -3.77
C GLU A 90 -6.49 -12.07 -3.55
N ALA A 91 -5.69 -13.12 -3.37
CA ALA A 91 -4.24 -13.00 -3.25
C ALA A 91 -3.62 -12.39 -4.52
N ARG A 92 -4.08 -12.79 -5.71
CA ARG A 92 -3.68 -12.21 -7.00
C ARG A 92 -3.98 -10.73 -7.06
N ALA A 93 -5.23 -10.36 -6.75
CA ALA A 93 -5.68 -8.97 -6.76
C ALA A 93 -4.89 -8.11 -5.77
N ALA A 94 -4.58 -8.62 -4.57
CA ALA A 94 -3.73 -7.93 -3.60
C ALA A 94 -2.32 -7.69 -4.13
N VAL A 95 -1.70 -8.70 -4.77
CA VAL A 95 -0.37 -8.58 -5.39
C VAL A 95 -0.37 -7.53 -6.51
N ASP A 96 -1.33 -7.59 -7.42
CA ASP A 96 -1.41 -6.67 -8.56
C ASP A 96 -1.67 -5.22 -8.08
N ALA A 97 -2.49 -5.06 -7.05
CA ALA A 97 -2.72 -3.77 -6.40
C ALA A 97 -1.42 -3.23 -5.76
N ALA A 98 -0.68 -4.06 -5.03
CA ALA A 98 0.59 -3.67 -4.43
C ALA A 98 1.65 -3.29 -5.48
N ASP A 99 1.69 -3.98 -6.63
CA ASP A 99 2.55 -3.60 -7.75
C ASP A 99 2.17 -2.23 -8.33
N ARG A 100 0.87 -1.93 -8.43
CA ARG A 100 0.39 -0.62 -8.87
C ARG A 100 0.82 0.48 -7.89
N VAL A 101 0.71 0.24 -6.58
CA VAL A 101 1.17 1.16 -5.54
C VAL A 101 2.68 1.36 -5.59
N LEU A 102 3.46 0.30 -5.81
CA LEU A 102 4.92 0.41 -5.94
C LEU A 102 5.34 1.24 -7.17
N ARG A 103 4.66 1.09 -8.31
CA ARG A 103 4.90 1.92 -9.50
C ARG A 103 4.59 3.38 -9.21
N PHE A 104 3.41 3.67 -8.68
CA PHE A 104 3.04 5.02 -8.25
C PHE A 104 4.08 5.62 -7.30
N GLY A 105 4.49 4.88 -6.27
CA GLY A 105 5.44 5.37 -5.29
C GLY A 105 6.81 5.69 -5.87
N ARG A 106 7.30 4.89 -6.83
CA ARG A 106 8.54 5.19 -7.55
C ARG A 106 8.42 6.47 -8.38
N ASP A 107 7.36 6.59 -9.16
CA ASP A 107 7.16 7.73 -10.05
C ASP A 107 6.94 9.02 -9.24
N PHE A 108 6.15 8.94 -8.16
CA PHE A 108 5.89 10.05 -7.26
C PHE A 108 7.17 10.49 -6.53
N LEU A 109 7.97 9.54 -6.03
CA LEU A 109 9.25 9.83 -5.39
C LEU A 109 10.22 10.58 -6.33
N LEU A 110 10.28 10.17 -7.61
CA LEU A 110 11.10 10.86 -8.60
C LEU A 110 10.62 12.31 -8.82
N ARG A 111 9.31 12.54 -8.87
CA ARG A 111 8.75 13.90 -9.00
C ARG A 111 9.03 14.76 -7.77
N LEU A 112 8.86 14.21 -6.57
CA LEU A 112 9.17 14.90 -5.31
C LEU A 112 10.64 15.37 -5.25
N ARG A 113 11.57 14.53 -5.73
CA ARG A 113 13.01 14.85 -5.70
C ARG A 113 13.45 15.81 -6.80
N LYS A 114 12.77 15.83 -7.95
CA LYS A 114 13.05 16.80 -9.03
C LYS A 114 12.58 18.22 -8.71
N GLY A 115 11.60 18.37 -7.83
CA GLY A 115 11.10 19.66 -7.36
C GLY A 115 11.83 20.23 -6.14
N ARG A 116 12.93 19.59 -5.71
CA ARG A 116 13.81 20.08 -4.63
C ARG A 116 15.01 20.85 -5.18
#